data_AF-A0AAV7XSR5-F1
#
_entry.id   AF-A0AAV7XSR5-F1
#
_cell.length_a   1.000
_cell.length_b   1.000
_cell.length_c   1.000
_cell.angle_alpha   90.00
_cell.angle_beta   90.00
_cell.angle_gamma   90.00
#
_symmetry.space_group_name_H-M   'P 1'
#
loop_
_entity.id
_entity.type
_entity.pdbx_description
1 polymer ?
#
loop_
_entity_poly.entity_id
_entity_poly.type
_entity_poly.pdbx_seq_one_letter_code
_entity_poly.pdbx_strand_id
1 'polypeptide(L)'
;MGMDFMNTPTREELDIEFKSAATTKDATALPNVFPSIATKNEVCQKMTPMSMNMTDLGPVEPTEVPLDLPCLPLATLAQAEEFDVLLLDDTYFKQVVLYLGALGGSDTVDTTRRVMCKLMTNRLAMAFNWAGRPPKRAFRQMRCKDLVINAVRRNPTLPQPVLESDIEPHMKRWLRYASGRNH
;
A
#
# COMPACT_ATOMS: atom_id res chain seq x y z
N MET A 1 57.80 -14.74 -1.85
CA MET A 1 56.59 -14.95 -1.04
C MET A 1 55.44 -14.30 -1.79
N GLY A 2 54.70 -15.12 -2.55
CA GLY A 2 53.64 -14.67 -3.45
C GLY A 2 52.38 -14.30 -2.68
N MET A 3 51.68 -13.29 -3.18
CA MET A 3 50.31 -12.96 -2.76
C MET A 3 49.38 -13.56 -3.80
N ASP A 4 48.61 -14.58 -3.41
CA ASP A 4 47.59 -15.20 -4.26
C ASP A 4 46.40 -14.25 -4.39
N PHE A 5 46.24 -13.68 -5.59
CA PHE A 5 45.04 -12.97 -5.99
C PHE A 5 43.88 -13.98 -6.08
N MET A 6 42.93 -13.86 -5.15
CA MET A 6 41.64 -14.54 -5.24
C MET A 6 40.90 -14.05 -6.50
N ASN A 7 40.80 -14.94 -7.49
CA ASN A 7 40.08 -14.76 -8.73
C ASN A 7 38.57 -14.72 -8.45
N THR A 8 37.95 -13.54 -8.54
CA THR A 8 36.49 -13.41 -8.49
C THR A 8 35.92 -13.52 -9.92
N PRO A 9 35.00 -14.46 -10.19
CA PRO A 9 34.48 -14.68 -11.54
C PRO A 9 33.66 -13.47 -12.02
N THR A 10 33.87 -13.10 -13.29
CA THR A 10 33.20 -11.97 -13.93
C THR A 10 31.76 -12.35 -14.33
N ARG A 11 30.90 -11.33 -14.35
CA ARG A 11 29.44 -11.41 -14.50
C ARG A 11 28.93 -11.99 -15.84
N GLU A 12 29.83 -12.45 -16.72
CA GLU A 12 29.51 -13.12 -17.98
C GLU A 12 29.60 -14.65 -17.88
N GLU A 13 30.18 -15.21 -16.80
CA GLU A 13 30.33 -16.67 -16.61
C GLU A 13 29.11 -17.35 -15.96
N LEU A 14 28.09 -16.60 -15.53
CA LEU A 14 26.89 -17.15 -14.89
C LEU A 14 25.71 -17.44 -15.85
N ASP A 15 25.81 -17.06 -17.12
CA ASP A 15 24.72 -17.23 -18.10
C ASP A 15 24.79 -18.54 -18.90
N ILE A 16 25.83 -19.36 -18.70
CA ILE A 16 26.05 -20.59 -19.49
C ILE A 16 25.37 -21.83 -18.86
N GLU A 17 25.05 -21.83 -17.56
CA GLU A 17 24.44 -23.00 -16.91
C GLU A 17 22.92 -23.14 -17.08
N PHE A 18 22.20 -22.11 -17.57
CA PHE A 18 20.73 -22.14 -17.56
C PHE A 18 20.07 -22.64 -18.86
N LYS A 19 20.83 -23.03 -19.89
CA LYS A 19 20.27 -23.37 -21.23
C LYS A 19 20.37 -24.83 -21.66
N SER A 20 20.57 -25.78 -20.75
CA SER A 20 20.82 -27.19 -21.13
C SER A 20 19.81 -28.23 -20.60
N ALA A 21 18.52 -27.91 -20.48
CA ALA A 21 17.53 -28.92 -20.09
C ALA A 21 16.13 -28.70 -20.69
N ALA A 22 15.98 -28.97 -22.00
CA ALA A 22 14.71 -29.45 -22.56
C ALA A 22 14.90 -29.90 -24.02
N THR A 23 15.15 -31.21 -24.22
CA THR A 23 15.06 -31.85 -25.54
C THR A 23 14.39 -33.21 -25.42
N THR A 24 13.23 -33.32 -26.09
CA THR A 24 12.56 -34.52 -26.66
C THR A 24 11.91 -35.52 -25.67
N LYS A 25 10.78 -36.19 -25.96
CA LYS A 25 10.44 -36.96 -27.17
C LYS A 25 8.92 -37.16 -27.38
N ASP A 26 8.58 -37.35 -28.64
CA ASP A 26 7.29 -37.71 -29.25
C ASP A 26 6.53 -38.89 -28.62
N ALA A 27 5.19 -38.85 -28.75
CA ALA A 27 4.37 -40.05 -28.91
C ALA A 27 3.11 -39.75 -29.77
N THR A 28 2.99 -40.54 -30.82
CA THR A 28 2.04 -40.54 -31.94
C THR A 28 0.71 -41.29 -31.68
N ALA A 29 -0.32 -40.97 -32.49
CA ALA A 29 -1.49 -41.81 -32.90
C ALA A 29 -2.59 -42.08 -31.85
N LEU A 30 -3.91 -42.18 -32.12
CA LEU A 30 -4.84 -42.10 -33.28
C LEU A 30 -6.29 -42.02 -32.69
N PRO A 31 -7.36 -41.81 -33.48
CA PRO A 31 -8.65 -41.27 -33.04
C PRO A 31 -9.60 -42.33 -32.49
N ASN A 32 -10.54 -41.91 -31.64
CA ASN A 32 -11.71 -42.74 -31.33
C ASN A 32 -13.02 -42.00 -31.58
N VAL A 33 -13.77 -42.59 -32.50
CA VAL A 33 -15.16 -42.33 -32.88
C VAL A 33 -16.06 -42.96 -31.81
N PHE A 34 -17.15 -42.31 -31.41
CA PHE A 34 -18.52 -42.85 -31.34
C PHE A 34 -19.48 -41.79 -30.75
N PRO A 35 -20.78 -41.79 -31.14
CA PRO A 35 -21.63 -40.61 -31.16
C PRO A 35 -22.62 -40.52 -29.99
N SER A 36 -23.16 -39.31 -29.83
CA SER A 36 -24.55 -38.95 -29.52
C SER A 36 -25.38 -39.93 -28.68
N ILE A 37 -25.69 -39.53 -27.45
CA ILE A 37 -27.05 -39.69 -26.92
C ILE A 37 -27.57 -38.34 -26.45
N ALA A 38 -28.65 -37.93 -27.09
CA ALA A 38 -29.41 -36.74 -26.79
C ALA A 38 -30.01 -36.82 -25.39
N THR A 39 -30.06 -35.70 -24.67
CA THR A 39 -31.19 -35.42 -23.79
C THR A 39 -31.55 -33.94 -23.91
N LYS A 40 -32.79 -33.76 -24.35
CA LYS A 40 -33.50 -32.50 -24.53
C LYS A 40 -33.57 -31.74 -23.21
N ASN A 41 -33.25 -30.46 -23.24
CA ASN A 41 -33.91 -29.47 -22.39
C ASN A 41 -33.83 -28.10 -23.05
N GLU A 42 -34.82 -27.79 -23.87
CA GLU A 42 -35.25 -26.42 -24.12
C GLU A 42 -36.15 -26.02 -22.95
N VAL A 43 -35.75 -25.04 -22.12
CA VAL A 43 -36.71 -24.20 -21.40
C VAL A 43 -36.18 -22.77 -21.24
N CYS A 44 -36.93 -21.85 -21.83
CA CYS A 44 -37.13 -20.43 -21.50
C CYS A 44 -35.91 -19.54 -21.28
N GLN A 45 -35.52 -18.85 -22.35
CA GLN A 45 -35.29 -17.41 -22.27
C GLN A 45 -36.60 -16.72 -21.87
N LYS A 46 -36.71 -16.31 -20.60
CA LYS A 46 -37.63 -15.26 -20.18
C LYS A 46 -36.83 -14.23 -19.39
N MET A 47 -36.65 -13.07 -19.99
CA MET A 47 -36.22 -11.85 -19.33
C MET A 47 -37.02 -11.64 -18.04
N THR A 48 -36.30 -11.53 -16.93
CA THR A 48 -36.73 -10.80 -15.74
C THR A 48 -35.59 -9.83 -15.39
N PRO A 49 -35.84 -8.52 -15.22
CA PRO A 49 -34.87 -7.62 -14.64
C PRO A 49 -34.97 -7.65 -13.10
N MET A 50 -33.84 -7.40 -12.45
CA MET A 50 -33.66 -7.06 -11.02
C MET A 50 -33.97 -8.15 -9.97
N SER A 51 -32.88 -8.72 -9.44
CA SER A 51 -32.60 -8.62 -8.01
C SER A 51 -31.08 -8.65 -7.84
N MET A 52 -30.45 -7.46 -7.80
CA MET A 52 -29.12 -7.38 -7.20
C MET A 52 -29.31 -7.67 -5.72
N ASN A 53 -28.79 -8.81 -5.24
CA ASN A 53 -28.66 -9.03 -3.82
C ASN A 53 -27.73 -7.96 -3.26
N MET A 54 -28.35 -6.97 -2.63
CA MET A 54 -27.72 -5.87 -1.92
C MET A 54 -27.36 -6.34 -0.52
N THR A 55 -26.52 -7.37 -0.41
CA THR A 55 -26.08 -7.91 0.89
C THR A 55 -24.67 -8.47 0.79
N ASP A 56 -23.69 -7.57 0.65
CA ASP A 56 -22.40 -7.72 1.32
C ASP A 56 -21.77 -6.34 1.53
N LEU A 57 -22.56 -5.42 2.07
CA LEU A 57 -21.99 -4.34 2.85
C LEU A 57 -21.99 -4.87 4.28
N GLY A 58 -20.83 -5.33 4.73
CA GLY A 58 -20.61 -5.61 6.15
C GLY A 58 -21.09 -4.41 6.99
N PRO A 59 -21.43 -4.63 8.27
CA PRO A 59 -22.04 -3.60 9.10
C PRO A 59 -21.24 -2.30 9.00
N VAL A 60 -21.86 -1.28 8.41
CA VAL A 60 -21.38 0.10 8.52
C VAL A 60 -21.74 0.49 9.94
N GLU A 61 -20.88 0.09 10.87
CA GLU A 61 -20.93 0.57 12.24
C GLU A 61 -20.96 2.10 12.16
N PRO A 62 -21.92 2.75 12.85
CA PRO A 62 -22.00 4.20 12.90
C PRO A 62 -20.62 4.76 13.22
N THR A 63 -20.11 5.63 12.34
CA THR A 63 -18.85 6.35 12.51
C THR A 63 -19.00 7.34 13.67
N GLU A 64 -19.06 6.83 14.90
CA GLU A 64 -18.80 7.63 16.08
C GLU A 64 -17.34 8.06 15.98
N VAL A 65 -17.15 9.32 15.59
CA VAL A 65 -15.84 9.97 15.63
C VAL A 65 -15.35 9.80 17.06
N PRO A 66 -14.25 9.05 17.30
CA PRO A 66 -13.81 8.76 18.65
C PRO A 66 -13.58 10.07 19.40
N LEU A 67 -14.22 10.21 20.56
CA LEU A 67 -14.41 11.46 21.29
C LEU A 67 -13.10 12.13 21.76
N ASP A 68 -11.96 11.43 21.65
CA ASP A 68 -10.62 11.86 22.08
C ASP A 68 -9.59 11.87 20.94
N LEU A 69 -9.97 12.31 19.74
CA LEU A 69 -8.97 12.55 18.69
C LEU A 69 -8.07 13.75 19.04
N PRO A 70 -6.76 13.68 18.78
CA PRO A 70 -5.84 14.76 19.10
C PRO A 70 -6.07 15.95 18.19
N CYS A 71 -5.64 17.14 18.65
CA CYS A 71 -5.64 18.36 17.84
C CYS A 71 -4.66 18.22 16.65
N LEU A 72 -5.17 17.71 15.54
CA LEU A 72 -4.50 17.68 14.25
C LEU A 72 -4.78 18.99 13.47
N PRO A 73 -3.78 19.59 12.81
CA PRO A 73 -2.43 19.08 12.56
C PRO A 73 -1.43 19.37 13.70
N LEU A 74 -0.47 18.45 13.89
CA LEU A 74 0.62 18.59 14.86
C LEU A 74 1.57 19.75 14.48
N ALA A 75 1.95 20.57 15.47
CA ALA A 75 2.73 21.79 15.24
C ALA A 75 4.16 21.74 15.79
N THR A 76 4.41 20.92 16.82
CA THR A 76 5.71 20.84 17.50
C THR A 76 6.28 19.42 17.52
N LEU A 77 7.60 19.32 17.72
CA LEU A 77 8.27 18.02 17.85
C LEU A 77 7.76 17.24 19.07
N ALA A 78 7.55 17.91 20.21
CA ALA A 78 7.01 17.28 21.42
C ALA A 78 5.62 16.68 21.18
N GLN A 79 4.72 17.43 20.51
CA GLN A 79 3.40 16.92 20.14
C GLN A 79 3.49 15.69 19.23
N ALA A 80 4.44 15.66 18.29
CA ALA A 80 4.65 14.50 17.44
C ALA A 80 5.19 13.28 18.20
N GLU A 81 6.07 13.47 19.17
CA GLU A 81 6.57 12.38 20.02
C GLU A 81 5.48 11.81 20.91
N GLU A 82 4.73 12.67 21.60
CA GLU A 82 3.59 12.27 22.43
C GLU A 82 2.54 11.53 21.60
N PHE A 83 2.21 12.06 20.42
CA PHE A 83 1.27 11.42 19.52
C PHE A 83 1.78 10.06 19.02
N ASP A 84 3.08 9.92 18.72
CA ASP A 84 3.65 8.63 18.27
C ASP A 84 3.60 7.56 19.38
N VAL A 85 3.71 7.97 20.65
CA VAL A 85 3.53 7.08 21.81
C VAL A 85 2.07 6.65 21.94
N LEU A 86 1.11 7.55 21.75
CA LEU A 86 -0.32 7.20 21.77
C LEU A 86 -0.68 6.17 20.68
N LEU A 87 -0.03 6.23 19.51
CA LEU A 87 -0.20 5.28 18.41
C LEU A 87 0.34 3.87 18.69
N LEU A 88 0.94 3.62 19.86
CA LEU A 88 1.27 2.28 20.33
C LEU A 88 0.03 1.51 20.81
N ASP A 89 -1.04 2.20 21.21
CA ASP A 89 -2.34 1.56 21.43
C ASP A 89 -3.02 1.26 20.10
N ASP A 90 -3.28 -0.02 19.83
CA ASP A 90 -3.91 -0.48 18.60
C ASP A 90 -5.34 0.05 18.43
N THR A 91 -6.05 0.27 19.54
CA THR A 91 -7.43 0.79 19.49
C THR A 91 -7.41 2.23 19.00
N TYR A 92 -6.61 3.07 19.64
CA TYR A 92 -6.37 4.44 19.22
C TYR A 92 -5.79 4.54 17.80
N PHE A 93 -4.83 3.67 17.45
CA PHE A 93 -4.27 3.62 16.10
C PHE A 93 -5.35 3.38 15.05
N LYS A 94 -6.19 2.36 15.23
CA LYS A 94 -7.29 2.05 14.29
C LYS A 94 -8.26 3.22 14.17
N GLN A 95 -8.63 3.84 15.28
CA GLN A 95 -9.50 5.01 15.33
C GLN A 95 -8.94 6.18 14.50
N VAL A 96 -7.66 6.50 14.66
CA VAL A 96 -7.03 7.58 13.88
C VAL A 96 -6.87 7.19 12.40
N VAL A 97 -6.61 5.91 12.09
CA VAL A 97 -6.61 5.40 10.71
C VAL A 97 -7.98 5.61 10.05
N LEU A 98 -9.08 5.34 10.75
CA LEU A 98 -10.44 5.59 10.23
C LEU A 98 -10.64 7.08 9.92
N TYR A 99 -10.26 7.94 10.86
CA TYR A 99 -10.39 9.39 10.72
C TYR A 99 -9.58 9.95 9.53
N LEU A 100 -8.29 9.59 9.43
CA LEU A 100 -7.44 10.07 8.35
C LEU A 100 -7.79 9.43 7.00
N GLY A 101 -8.24 8.17 7.01
CA GLY A 101 -8.69 7.47 5.80
C GLY A 101 -9.95 8.09 5.20
N ALA A 102 -10.79 8.75 6.00
CA ALA A 102 -11.99 9.45 5.52
C ALA A 102 -11.69 10.68 4.63
N LEU A 103 -10.45 11.18 4.62
CA LEU A 103 -10.05 12.31 3.76
C LEU A 103 -10.12 11.97 2.26
N GLY A 104 -9.91 10.69 1.92
CA GLY A 104 -9.86 10.21 0.54
C GLY A 104 -8.83 10.93 -0.34
N GLY A 105 -9.09 10.92 -1.65
CA GLY A 105 -8.25 11.53 -2.68
C GLY A 105 -8.53 10.92 -4.05
N SER A 106 -8.10 11.60 -5.12
CA SER A 106 -8.27 11.09 -6.49
C SER A 106 -7.26 10.00 -6.87
N ASP A 107 -6.07 10.06 -6.31
CA ASP A 107 -4.96 9.14 -6.58
C ASP A 107 -4.09 8.98 -5.31
N THR A 108 -3.11 8.07 -5.37
CA THR A 108 -2.21 7.79 -4.23
C THR A 108 -1.44 9.03 -3.81
N VAL A 109 -1.08 9.90 -4.76
CA VAL A 109 -0.33 11.14 -4.50
C VAL A 109 -1.17 12.14 -3.70
N ASP A 110 -2.38 12.44 -4.17
CA ASP A 110 -3.31 13.37 -3.54
C ASP A 110 -3.75 12.84 -2.17
N THR A 111 -4.09 11.55 -2.09
CA THR A 111 -4.48 10.91 -0.81
C THR A 111 -3.35 11.02 0.21
N THR A 112 -2.12 10.65 -0.16
CA THR A 112 -0.95 10.75 0.74
C THR A 112 -0.72 12.20 1.16
N ARG A 113 -0.81 13.16 0.23
CA ARG A 113 -0.65 14.59 0.53
C ARG A 113 -1.70 15.08 1.52
N ARG A 114 -2.98 14.73 1.32
CA ARG A 114 -4.09 15.14 2.21
C ARG A 114 -3.90 14.60 3.61
N VAL A 115 -3.57 13.30 3.73
CA VAL A 115 -3.28 12.66 5.01
C VAL A 115 -2.10 13.34 5.72
N MET A 116 -0.98 13.58 5.02
CA MET A 116 0.19 14.25 5.59
C MET A 116 -0.10 15.68 6.04
N CYS A 117 -0.85 16.45 5.24
CA CYS A 117 -1.27 17.81 5.59
C CYS A 117 -2.21 17.85 6.80
N LYS A 118 -3.09 16.85 6.95
CA LYS A 118 -3.96 16.74 8.10
C LYS A 118 -3.19 16.30 9.34
N LEU A 119 -2.20 15.43 9.18
CA LEU A 119 -1.37 14.91 10.27
C LEU A 119 -0.47 15.97 10.89
N MET A 120 0.27 16.75 10.09
CA MET A 120 1.24 17.72 10.62
C MET A 120 1.36 18.99 9.79
N THR A 121 1.70 20.07 10.48
CA THR A 121 1.99 21.36 9.84
C THR A 121 3.27 21.31 9.01
N ASN A 122 3.39 22.21 8.02
CA ASN A 122 4.62 22.37 7.25
C ASN A 122 5.83 22.73 8.13
N ARG A 123 5.61 23.58 9.15
CA ARG A 123 6.64 23.96 10.11
C ARG A 123 7.20 22.74 10.83
N LEU A 124 6.34 21.83 11.29
CA LEU A 124 6.77 20.59 11.91
C LEU A 124 7.47 19.65 10.92
N ALA A 125 6.92 19.52 9.70
CA ALA A 125 7.50 18.67 8.66
C ALA A 125 8.97 19.02 8.33
N MET A 126 9.37 20.28 8.48
CA MET A 126 10.77 20.71 8.29
C MET A 126 11.75 20.05 9.26
N ALA A 127 11.29 19.64 10.45
CA ALA A 127 12.10 18.97 11.47
C ALA A 127 12.36 17.47 11.17
N PHE A 128 11.70 16.93 10.15
CA PHE A 128 11.81 15.53 9.76
C PHE A 128 12.48 15.37 8.38
N ASN A 129 13.13 14.23 8.20
CA ASN A 129 13.38 13.66 6.89
C ASN A 129 13.11 12.15 6.95
N TRP A 130 13.14 11.46 5.81
CA TRP A 130 12.82 10.03 5.80
C TRP A 130 13.82 9.20 6.63
N ALA A 131 15.13 9.42 6.46
CA ALA A 131 16.17 8.54 7.00
C ALA A 131 16.61 8.86 8.45
N GLY A 132 16.37 10.08 8.93
CA GLY A 132 16.88 10.62 10.18
C GLY A 132 18.27 11.23 10.13
N ARG A 133 18.69 11.77 8.97
CA ARG A 133 20.00 12.41 8.89
C ARG A 133 20.01 13.70 9.75
N PRO A 134 20.96 13.86 10.69
CA PRO A 134 21.07 15.06 11.51
C PRO A 134 21.10 16.35 10.66
N PRO A 135 20.48 17.45 11.11
CA PRO A 135 19.84 17.65 12.43
C PRO A 135 18.38 17.18 12.51
N LYS A 136 17.86 16.49 11.48
CA LYS A 136 16.43 16.13 11.37
C LYS A 136 16.16 14.70 11.83
N ARG A 137 14.96 14.47 12.36
CA ARG A 137 14.52 13.16 12.86
C ARG A 137 14.03 12.22 11.75
N ALA A 138 14.06 10.92 12.02
CA ALA A 138 13.67 9.87 11.09
C ALA A 138 12.16 9.65 11.09
N PHE A 139 11.46 10.09 10.05
CA PHE A 139 10.03 9.80 9.92
C PHE A 139 9.76 8.31 9.70
N ARG A 140 10.66 7.58 9.03
CA ARG A 140 10.49 6.14 8.76
C ARG A 140 10.41 5.26 10.02
N GLN A 141 10.89 5.75 11.15
CA GLN A 141 10.94 5.02 12.43
C GLN A 141 9.71 5.30 13.30
N MET A 142 8.88 6.26 12.90
CA MET A 142 7.69 6.67 13.66
C MET A 142 6.49 5.79 13.34
N ARG A 143 5.62 5.56 14.32
CA ARG A 143 4.30 4.93 14.13
C ARG A 143 3.39 5.76 13.21
N CYS A 144 3.59 7.06 13.17
CA CYS A 144 2.99 7.97 12.19
C CYS A 144 3.20 7.52 10.74
N LYS A 145 4.31 6.86 10.41
CA LYS A 145 4.54 6.29 9.06
C LYS A 145 3.50 5.23 8.74
N ASP A 146 3.32 4.27 9.65
CA ASP A 146 2.36 3.18 9.48
C ASP A 146 0.93 3.73 9.47
N LEU A 147 0.65 4.75 10.26
CA LEU A 147 -0.64 5.44 10.28
C LEU A 147 -0.99 6.00 8.90
N VAL A 148 -0.05 6.70 8.25
CA VAL A 148 -0.25 7.27 6.90
C VAL A 148 -0.50 6.16 5.89
N ILE A 149 0.29 5.08 5.93
CA ILE A 149 0.15 3.95 5.01
C ILE A 149 -1.24 3.31 5.13
N ASN A 150 -1.69 3.05 6.36
CA ASN A 150 -2.99 2.44 6.61
C ASN A 150 -4.14 3.38 6.23
N ALA A 151 -4.02 4.68 6.52
CA ALA A 151 -5.02 5.68 6.12
C ALA A 151 -5.16 5.77 4.60
N VAL A 152 -4.05 5.76 3.84
CA VAL A 152 -4.09 5.81 2.37
C VAL A 152 -4.71 4.55 1.78
N ARG A 153 -4.38 3.37 2.31
CA ARG A 153 -4.96 2.08 1.86
C ARG A 153 -6.47 2.01 2.02
N ARG A 154 -7.05 2.74 2.97
CA ARG A 154 -8.49 2.79 3.18
C ARG A 154 -9.26 3.55 2.09
N ASN A 155 -8.58 4.30 1.23
CA ASN A 155 -9.26 5.05 0.19
C ASN A 155 -9.86 4.09 -0.86
N PRO A 156 -11.20 4.01 -1.00
CA PRO A 156 -11.85 3.08 -1.92
C PRO A 156 -11.69 3.46 -3.39
N THR A 157 -11.23 4.69 -3.70
CA THR A 157 -11.03 5.14 -5.09
C THR A 157 -9.73 4.64 -5.70
N LEU A 158 -8.80 4.13 -4.87
CA LEU A 158 -7.49 3.68 -5.34
C LEU A 158 -7.55 2.24 -5.88
N PRO A 159 -6.80 1.91 -6.95
CA PRO A 159 -6.64 0.54 -7.40
C PRO A 159 -5.98 -0.30 -6.31
N GLN A 160 -6.64 -1.37 -5.89
CA GLN A 160 -6.11 -2.28 -4.88
C GLN A 160 -5.38 -3.46 -5.54
N PRO A 161 -4.31 -3.99 -4.93
CA PRO A 161 -3.74 -3.60 -3.63
C PRO A 161 -2.77 -2.40 -3.73
N VAL A 162 -2.83 -1.48 -2.76
CA VAL A 162 -1.84 -0.39 -2.63
C VAL A 162 -0.68 -0.80 -1.71
N LEU A 163 0.53 -0.88 -2.26
CA LEU A 163 1.72 -1.31 -1.54
C LEU A 163 2.40 -0.13 -0.81
N GLU A 164 3.23 -0.44 0.19
CA GLU A 164 4.03 0.59 0.87
C GLU A 164 5.00 1.27 -0.10
N SER A 165 5.53 0.52 -1.08
CA SER A 165 6.40 1.03 -2.14
C SER A 165 5.75 2.11 -3.01
N ASP A 166 4.42 2.13 -3.08
CA ASP A 166 3.67 3.13 -3.86
C ASP A 166 3.47 4.41 -3.06
N ILE A 167 3.35 4.31 -1.73
CA ILE A 167 3.05 5.43 -0.82
C ILE A 167 4.33 6.13 -0.34
N GLU A 168 5.38 5.35 -0.03
CA GLU A 168 6.65 5.83 0.52
C GLU A 168 7.31 6.93 -0.32
N PRO A 169 7.40 6.84 -1.67
CA PRO A 169 7.98 7.89 -2.48
C PRO A 169 7.26 9.23 -2.32
N HIS A 170 5.93 9.20 -2.15
CA HIS A 170 5.13 10.41 -1.95
C HIS A 170 5.35 11.01 -0.56
N MET A 171 5.45 10.19 0.49
CA MET A 171 5.83 10.69 1.84
C MET A 171 7.23 11.32 1.84
N LYS A 172 8.23 10.63 1.23
CA LYS A 172 9.60 11.15 1.08
C LYS A 172 9.61 12.49 0.36
N ARG A 173 8.90 12.57 -0.77
CA ARG A 173 8.80 13.78 -1.59
C ARG A 173 8.15 14.91 -0.80
N TRP A 174 7.05 14.61 -0.09
CA TRP A 174 6.33 15.59 0.71
C TRP A 174 7.20 16.15 1.85
N LEU A 175 7.97 15.32 2.56
CA LEU A 175 8.90 15.79 3.61
C LEU A 175 10.05 16.61 3.03
N ARG A 176 10.61 16.19 1.88
CA ARG A 176 11.71 16.90 1.20
C ARG A 176 11.33 18.34 0.85
N TYR A 177 10.13 18.55 0.34
CA TYR A 177 9.66 19.87 -0.08
C TYR A 177 9.00 20.69 1.04
N ALA A 178 9.01 20.23 2.29
CA ALA A 178 8.38 20.93 3.40
C ALA A 178 8.87 22.38 3.57
N SER A 179 10.17 22.62 3.40
CA SER A 179 10.75 23.97 3.49
C SER A 179 10.34 24.91 2.35
N GLY A 180 10.04 24.36 1.17
CA GLY A 180 9.67 25.15 -0.02
C GLY A 180 8.18 25.51 -0.08
N ARG A 181 7.36 25.06 0.88
CA ARG A 181 5.91 25.33 0.94
C ARG A 181 5.52 26.57 1.75
N ASN A 182 6.50 27.26 2.37
CA ASN A 182 6.28 28.47 3.16
C ASN A 182 6.40 29.75 2.29
N HIS A 183 5.50 29.93 1.33
CA HIS A 183 5.36 31.19 0.58
C HIS A 183 3.91 31.67 0.60
#